data_AF-A0A392V4K7-F1
#
_entry.id   AF-A0A392V4K7-F1
#
_cell.length_a   1.000
_cell.length_b   1.000
_cell.length_c   1.000
_cell.angle_alpha   90.00
_cell.angle_beta   90.00
_cell.angle_gamma   90.00
#
_symmetry.space_group_name_H-M   'P 1'
#
loop_
_entity.id
_entity.type
_entity.pdbx_description
1 polymer ?
#
loop_
_entity_poly.entity_id
_entity_poly.type
_entity_poly.pdbx_seq_one_letter_code
_entity_poly.pdbx_strand_id
1 'polypeptide(L)' 'PAEGEPEFVQGLATRAQLVERIQQLGEGGFKASQHSWENALAQIKIANPGLEFSTEGMGLLRKVVDGKIVIPEQ' A
#
# COMPACT_ATOMS: atom_id res chain seq x y z
N PRO A 1 -24.88 15.17 5.74
CA PRO A 1 -23.49 14.96 5.28
C PRO A 1 -22.60 16.10 5.76
N ALA A 2 -21.39 15.78 6.21
CA ALA A 2 -20.39 16.81 6.51
C ALA A 2 -19.84 17.39 5.20
N GLU A 3 -19.42 18.65 5.22
CA GLU A 3 -18.70 19.23 4.08
C GLU A 3 -17.40 18.44 3.86
N GLY A 4 -17.14 18.01 2.62
CA GLY A 4 -16.00 17.16 2.27
C GLY A 4 -16.17 15.67 2.62
N GLU A 5 -17.37 15.22 2.99
CA GLU A 5 -17.63 13.80 3.24
C GLU A 5 -17.42 12.98 1.95
N PRO A 6 -16.45 12.03 1.93
CA PRO A 6 -16.16 11.27 0.74
C PRO A 6 -17.29 10.30 0.40
N GLU A 7 -17.52 10.06 -0.89
CA GLU A 7 -18.65 9.27 -1.38
C GLU A 7 -18.72 7.87 -0.74
N PHE A 8 -17.57 7.25 -0.46
CA PHE A 8 -17.50 5.90 0.10
C PHE A 8 -17.98 5.76 1.56
N VAL A 9 -18.23 6.87 2.26
CA VAL A 9 -18.80 6.88 3.63
C VAL A 9 -20.21 7.46 3.70
N GLN A 10 -20.79 7.89 2.57
CA GLN A 10 -22.15 8.43 2.56
C GLN A 10 -23.16 7.37 3.04
N GLY A 11 -24.07 7.80 3.92
CA GLY A 11 -25.15 6.94 4.44
C GLY A 11 -24.76 6.05 5.62
N LEU A 12 -23.50 6.09 6.09
CA LEU A 12 -23.10 5.43 7.33
C LEU A 12 -23.65 6.23 8.53
N ALA A 13 -24.44 5.57 9.38
CA ALA A 13 -25.15 6.23 10.47
C ALA A 13 -24.48 6.03 11.85
N THR A 14 -23.51 5.12 11.94
CA THR A 14 -22.87 4.76 13.21
C THR A 14 -21.35 4.70 13.08
N ARG A 15 -20.66 4.91 14.21
CA ARG A 15 -19.21 4.72 14.30
C ARG A 15 -18.79 3.29 13.93
N ALA A 16 -19.61 2.28 14.25
CA ALA A 16 -19.33 0.89 13.92
C ALA A 16 -19.28 0.67 12.40
N GLN A 17 -20.27 1.18 11.68
CA GLN A 17 -20.33 1.11 10.21
C GLN A 17 -19.16 1.85 9.55
N LEU A 18 -18.76 3.01 10.09
CA LEU A 18 -17.58 3.73 9.60
C LEU A 18 -16.29 2.92 9.80
N VAL A 19 -16.08 2.34 10.98
CA VAL A 19 -14.89 1.51 11.28
C VAL A 19 -14.84 0.27 10.38
N GLU A 20 -15.97 -0.40 10.19
CA GLU A 20 -16.06 -1.55 9.28
C GLU A 20 -15.73 -1.15 7.83
N ARG A 21 -16.28 -0.03 7.34
CA ARG A 21 -15.99 0.46 5.99
C ARG A 21 -14.50 0.79 5.81
N ILE A 22 -13.89 1.42 6.79
CA ILE A 22 -12.44 1.72 6.80
C ILE A 22 -11.63 0.43 6.78
N GLN A 23 -12.00 -0.59 7.57
CA GLN A 23 -11.30 -1.88 7.58
C GLN A 23 -11.39 -2.57 6.21
N GLN A 24 -12.57 -2.62 5.59
CA GLN A 24 -12.75 -3.22 4.26
C GLN A 24 -11.89 -2.51 3.20
N LEU A 25 -11.87 -1.18 3.20
CA LEU A 25 -11.06 -0.39 2.28
C LEU A 25 -9.56 -0.55 2.55
N GLY A 26 -9.17 -0.53 3.82
CA GLY A 26 -7.79 -0.74 4.25
C GLY A 26 -7.29 -2.12 3.86
N GLU A 27 -8.06 -3.17 4.12
CA GLU A 27 -7.70 -4.54 3.74
C GLU A 27 -7.63 -4.72 2.23
N GLY A 28 -8.64 -4.26 1.49
CA GLY A 28 -8.69 -4.41 0.04
C GLY A 28 -7.54 -3.65 -0.65
N GLY A 29 -7.36 -2.38 -0.28
CA GLY A 29 -6.29 -1.53 -0.81
C GLY A 29 -4.90 -2.07 -0.44
N PHE A 30 -4.68 -2.40 0.83
CA PHE A 30 -3.38 -2.90 1.28
C PHE A 30 -3.01 -4.23 0.62
N LYS A 31 -3.94 -5.18 0.51
CA LYS A 31 -3.71 -6.47 -0.17
C LYS A 31 -3.39 -6.25 -1.66
N ALA A 32 -4.10 -5.36 -2.34
CA ALA A 32 -3.84 -5.05 -3.76
C ALA A 32 -2.47 -4.39 -3.96
N SER A 33 -2.09 -3.46 -3.08
CA SER A 33 -0.78 -2.82 -3.11
C SER A 33 0.35 -3.81 -2.80
N GLN A 34 0.18 -4.69 -1.80
CA GLN A 34 1.13 -5.75 -1.48
C GLN A 34 1.34 -6.68 -2.67
N HIS A 35 0.26 -7.15 -3.30
CA HIS A 35 0.35 -8.00 -4.48
C HIS A 35 1.09 -7.31 -5.63
N SER A 36 0.77 -6.04 -5.88
CA SER A 36 1.40 -5.26 -6.95
C SER A 36 2.92 -5.09 -6.71
N TRP A 37 3.33 -4.87 -5.47
CA TRP A 37 4.74 -4.81 -5.07
C TRP A 37 5.48 -6.13 -5.31
N GLU A 38 4.91 -7.24 -4.83
CA GLU A 38 5.49 -8.58 -5.01
C GLU A 38 5.62 -8.94 -6.49
N ASN A 39 4.60 -8.63 -7.29
CA ASN A 39 4.60 -8.86 -8.73
C ASN A 39 5.68 -8.01 -9.45
N ALA A 40 5.81 -6.73 -9.12
CA ALA A 40 6.87 -5.88 -9.69
C ALA A 40 8.27 -6.42 -9.35
N LEU A 41 8.47 -6.88 -8.11
CA LEU A 41 9.74 -7.48 -7.69
C LEU A 41 10.06 -8.77 -8.49
N ALA A 42 9.04 -9.59 -8.74
CA ALA A 42 9.18 -10.79 -9.57
C ALA A 42 9.55 -10.44 -11.02
N GLN A 43 8.88 -9.43 -11.61
CA GLN A 43 9.18 -8.97 -12.97
C GLN A 43 10.62 -8.49 -13.11
N ILE A 44 11.14 -7.72 -12.14
CA ILE A 44 12.53 -7.24 -12.16
C ILE A 44 13.52 -8.41 -12.20
N LYS A 45 13.29 -9.45 -11.40
CA LYS A 45 14.15 -10.64 -11.38
C LYS A 45 14.11 -11.40 -12.71
N ILE A 46 12.93 -11.54 -13.31
CA ILE A 46 12.76 -12.23 -14.60
C ILE A 46 13.41 -11.44 -15.75
N ALA A 47 13.25 -10.11 -15.77
CA ALA A 47 13.75 -9.26 -16.84
C ALA A 47 15.29 -9.14 -16.86
N ASN A 48 15.97 -9.52 -15.77
CA ASN A 48 17.40 -9.38 -15.60
C ASN A 48 18.06 -10.74 -15.26
N PRO A 49 18.04 -11.71 -16.19
CA PRO A 49 18.61 -13.03 -15.94
C PRO A 49 20.13 -12.92 -15.72
N GLY A 50 20.62 -13.50 -14.62
CA GLY A 50 22.05 -13.51 -14.27
C GLY A 50 22.51 -12.35 -13.37
N LEU A 51 21.61 -11.43 -13.00
CA LEU A 51 21.86 -10.44 -11.95
C LEU A 51 21.15 -10.84 -10.66
N GLU A 52 21.90 -10.92 -9.57
CA GLU A 52 21.33 -11.08 -8.23
C GLU A 52 21.10 -9.70 -7.60
N PHE A 53 19.84 -9.32 -7.43
CA PHE A 53 19.46 -8.10 -6.72
C PHE A 53 19.32 -8.38 -5.23
N SER A 54 20.01 -7.59 -4.40
CA SER A 54 19.65 -7.51 -2.98
C SER A 54 18.27 -6.87 -2.84
N THR A 55 17.43 -7.47 -2.01
CA THR A 55 16.11 -6.94 -1.66
C THR A 55 16.03 -6.48 -0.20
N GLU A 56 17.18 -6.47 0.47
CA GLU A 56 17.27 -6.10 1.88
C GLU A 56 16.80 -4.66 2.10
N GLY A 57 15.95 -4.48 3.11
CA GLY A 57 15.40 -3.18 3.47
C GLY A 57 14.29 -2.67 2.54
N MET A 58 14.06 -3.28 1.37
CA MET A 58 12.96 -2.92 0.47
C MET A 58 11.59 -3.32 1.05
N GLY A 59 10.53 -2.68 0.59
CA GLY A 59 9.17 -3.05 0.98
C GLY A 59 8.13 -2.03 0.50
N LEU A 60 6.87 -2.44 0.48
CA LEU A 60 5.75 -1.66 -0.02
C LEU A 60 5.68 -0.22 0.54
N LEU A 61 5.95 -0.06 1.84
CA LEU A 61 5.86 1.22 2.53
C LEU A 61 7.18 1.98 2.62
N ARG A 62 8.23 1.51 1.93
CA ARG A 62 9.55 2.13 1.95
C ARG A 62 9.66 3.17 0.85
N LYS A 63 10.49 4.19 1.07
CA LYS A 63 10.82 5.21 0.07
C LYS A 63 12.33 5.33 -0.11
N VAL A 64 12.74 5.81 -1.29
CA VAL A 64 14.13 6.18 -1.56
C VAL A 64 14.28 7.67 -1.33
N VAL A 65 15.19 8.06 -0.43
CA VAL A 65 15.58 9.46 -0.18
C VAL A 65 17.10 9.51 -0.23
N ASP A 66 17.64 10.38 -1.10
CA ASP A 66 19.09 10.54 -1.29
C ASP A 66 19.84 9.20 -1.50
N GLY A 67 19.24 8.32 -2.31
CA GLY A 67 19.80 7.00 -2.63
C GLY A 67 19.70 5.96 -1.51
N LYS A 68 19.04 6.26 -0.38
CA LYS A 68 18.85 5.35 0.75
C LYS A 68 17.40 4.91 0.88
N ILE A 69 17.20 3.65 1.24
CA ILE A 69 15.87 3.13 1.56
C ILE A 69 15.55 3.51 3.01
N VAL A 70 14.46 4.25 3.21
CA VAL A 70 14.03 4.73 4.53
C VAL A 70 12.57 4.33 4.82
N ILE A 71 12.23 4.29 6.11
CA ILE A 71 10.83 4.28 6.54
C ILE A 71 10.38 5.75 6.50
N PRO A 72 9.28 6.09 5.81
CA PRO A 72 8.69 7.42 5.93
C PRO A 72 8.40 7.72 7.40
N GLU A 73 8.74 8.94 7.86
CA GLU A 73 8.23 9.41 9.15
C GLU A 73 6.70 9.35 9.12
N GLN A 74 6.09 8.87 10.20
CA GLN A 74 4.65 8.87 10.38
C GLN A 74 4.12 10.29 10.53
#